data_AF-A0A3A1Y5K2-F1
#
_entry.id   AF-A0A3A1Y5K2-F1
#
_cell.length_a   1.000
_cell.length_b   1.000
_cell.length_c   1.000
_cell.angle_alpha   90.00
_cell.angle_beta   90.00
_cell.angle_gamma   90.00
#
_symmetry.space_group_name_H-M   'P 1'
#
loop_
_entity.id
_entity.type
_entity.pdbx_description
1 polymer ?
#
loop_
_entity_poly.entity_id
_entity_poly.type
_entity_poly.pdbx_seq_one_letter_code
_entity_poly.pdbx_strand_id
1 'polypeptide(L)'
;MKIKSVLLSALVATTALVSINANASTKDPATAYSDYYKMSAAQKAAMNTQTKTLDVDGKAIQATVTTGVSGVMNIALGDQHATLAYYNLGNMIIKAPASMSLNDINASLRALEVSNEIPAVSYVMTQAEMNKKS
;
A
#
# COMPACT_ATOMS: atom_id res chain seq x y z
N MET A 1 51.15 -24.40 46.31
CA MET A 1 50.70 -23.56 47.45
C MET A 1 50.77 -22.10 46.99
N LYS A 2 49.64 -21.37 47.00
CA LYS A 2 49.42 -19.89 47.05
C LYS A 2 50.30 -18.98 46.14
N ILE A 3 49.73 -18.06 45.37
CA ILE A 3 49.30 -16.69 45.77
C ILE A 3 48.42 -16.16 44.61
N LYS A 4 47.11 -15.99 44.78
CA LYS A 4 46.38 -14.77 45.17
C LYS A 4 46.63 -13.54 44.26
N SER A 5 45.57 -13.19 43.54
CA SER A 5 45.04 -11.86 43.14
C SER A 5 45.99 -10.68 43.01
N VAL A 6 45.78 -9.86 41.97
CA VAL A 6 45.45 -8.43 42.07
C VAL A 6 45.11 -7.88 40.66
N LEU A 7 43.90 -7.30 40.54
CA LEU A 7 43.49 -6.38 39.47
C LEU A 7 44.51 -5.24 39.33
N LEU A 8 44.72 -4.69 38.13
CA LEU A 8 44.62 -3.25 37.91
C LEU A 8 44.67 -2.89 36.41
N SER A 9 43.57 -2.31 35.94
CA SER A 9 43.47 -1.13 35.06
C SER A 9 44.37 -1.00 33.82
N ALA A 10 43.76 -1.08 32.64
CA ALA A 10 44.04 -0.15 31.54
C ALA A 10 42.79 -0.03 30.66
N LEU A 11 41.96 0.97 30.98
CA LEU A 11 40.89 1.45 30.10
C LEU A 11 41.57 2.13 28.90
N VAL A 12 41.69 1.41 27.78
CA VAL A 12 42.16 2.01 26.52
C VAL A 12 40.96 2.64 25.84
N ALA A 13 40.86 3.97 25.96
CA ALA A 13 39.91 4.79 25.24
C ALA A 13 40.17 4.67 23.73
N THR A 14 39.38 3.87 23.03
CA THR A 14 39.31 3.89 21.57
C THR A 14 38.45 5.08 21.13
N THR A 15 39.02 6.28 21.15
CA THR A 15 38.45 7.41 20.40
C THR A 15 38.88 7.28 18.95
N ALA A 16 38.18 6.42 18.19
CA ALA A 16 38.18 6.54 16.75
C ALA A 16 37.48 7.86 16.42
N LEU A 17 38.25 8.86 15.99
CA LEU A 17 37.75 10.08 15.38
C LEU A 17 37.07 9.69 14.07
N VAL A 18 35.79 9.34 14.13
CA VAL A 18 34.93 9.33 12.95
C VAL A 18 34.70 10.80 12.63
N SER A 19 35.39 11.30 11.62
CA SER A 19 35.08 12.56 10.97
C SER A 19 33.67 12.44 10.38
N ILE A 20 32.66 12.75 11.18
CA ILE A 20 31.30 12.94 10.72
C ILE A 20 31.34 14.15 9.78
N ASN A 21 31.28 13.90 8.48
CA ASN A 21 31.00 14.92 7.49
C ASN A 21 29.56 15.40 7.72
N ALA A 22 29.39 16.32 8.66
CA ALA A 22 28.13 16.95 8.97
C ALA A 22 27.76 17.87 7.80
N ASN A 23 27.17 17.30 6.75
CA ASN A 23 26.39 18.07 5.80
C ASN A 23 25.08 18.44 6.50
N ALA A 24 25.16 19.33 7.49
CA ALA A 24 24.01 19.88 8.18
C ALA A 24 23.21 20.69 7.15
N SER A 25 22.12 20.10 6.66
CA SER A 25 21.17 20.80 5.82
C SER A 25 20.73 22.06 6.55
N THR A 26 20.96 23.22 5.94
CA THR A 26 20.58 24.55 6.46
C THR A 26 19.07 24.80 6.39
N LYS A 27 18.25 23.74 6.22
CA LYS A 27 16.79 23.88 6.25
C LYS A 27 16.35 24.18 7.68
N ASP A 28 16.10 25.46 7.92
CA ASP A 28 15.39 25.99 9.08
C ASP A 28 14.22 25.07 9.46
N PRO A 29 14.14 24.56 10.71
CA PRO A 29 13.06 23.69 11.19
C PRO A 29 11.65 24.27 10.95
N ALA A 30 11.51 25.59 10.84
CA ALA A 30 10.24 26.24 10.53
C ALA A 30 9.73 25.91 9.10
N THR A 31 10.63 25.64 8.16
CA THR A 31 10.27 25.26 6.78
C THR A 31 9.91 23.78 6.63
N ALA A 32 10.50 22.90 7.45
CA ALA A 32 10.14 21.47 7.46
C ALA A 32 8.69 21.24 7.92
N TYR A 33 8.22 22.03 8.88
CA TYR A 33 6.80 22.01 9.27
C TYR A 33 5.88 22.64 8.21
N SER A 34 6.34 23.67 7.50
CA SER A 34 5.53 24.32 6.45
C SER A 34 5.31 23.41 5.23
N ASP A 35 6.31 22.62 4.85
CA ASP A 35 6.23 21.70 3.70
C ASP A 35 5.22 20.56 3.94
N TYR A 36 5.03 20.13 5.19
CA TYR A 36 4.01 19.13 5.55
C TYR A 36 2.57 19.65 5.30
N TYR A 37 2.33 20.94 5.54
CA TYR A 37 1.01 21.55 5.33
C TYR A 37 0.78 22.06 3.90
N LYS A 38 1.83 22.11 3.06
CA LYS A 38 1.78 22.57 1.66
C LYS A 38 1.78 21.45 0.63
N MET A 39 1.64 20.19 1.05
CA MET A 39 1.47 19.09 0.10
C MET A 39 0.23 19.30 -0.77
N SER A 40 0.42 19.27 -2.08
CA SER A 40 -0.68 19.35 -3.04
C SER A 40 -1.64 18.16 -2.87
N ALA A 41 -2.91 18.33 -3.25
CA ALA A 41 -3.89 17.24 -3.23
C ALA A 41 -3.43 16.01 -4.03
N ALA A 42 -2.67 16.23 -5.11
CA ALA A 42 -2.07 15.17 -5.94
C ALA A 42 -1.01 14.35 -5.18
N GLN A 43 -0.16 15.00 -4.38
CA GLN A 43 0.83 14.30 -3.55
C GLN A 43 0.19 13.50 -2.41
N LYS A 44 -0.89 14.01 -1.79
CA LYS A 44 -1.67 13.25 -0.80
C LYS A 44 -2.38 12.04 -1.41
N ALA A 45 -2.96 12.20 -2.60
CA ALA A 45 -3.59 11.09 -3.32
C ALA A 45 -2.59 10.00 -3.72
N ALA A 46 -1.36 10.38 -4.09
CA ALA A 46 -0.28 9.45 -4.40
C ALA A 46 0.20 8.66 -3.16
N MET A 47 0.25 9.28 -1.98
CA MET A 47 0.62 8.58 -0.74
C MET A 47 -0.42 7.54 -0.28
N ASN A 48 -1.69 7.73 -0.64
CA ASN A 48 -2.77 6.80 -0.30
C ASN A 48 -3.02 5.72 -1.36
N THR A 49 -2.20 5.69 -2.41
CA THR A 49 -2.31 4.70 -3.48
C THR A 49 -1.22 3.65 -3.32
N GLN A 50 -1.63 2.38 -3.26
CA GLN A 50 -0.74 1.23 -3.17
C GLN A 50 -0.97 0.33 -4.37
N THR A 51 0.10 0.00 -5.08
CA THR A 51 0.06 -1.03 -6.13
C THR A 51 0.71 -2.30 -5.62
N LYS A 52 0.03 -3.43 -5.78
CA LYS A 52 0.48 -4.76 -5.35
C LYS A 52 0.28 -5.75 -6.49
N THR A 53 1.21 -6.68 -6.63
CA THR A 53 1.01 -7.89 -7.45
C THR A 53 0.50 -8.99 -6.54
N LEU A 54 -0.67 -9.53 -6.86
CA LEU A 54 -1.31 -10.62 -6.12
C LEU A 54 -1.09 -11.94 -6.86
N ASP A 55 -0.85 -13.02 -6.13
CA ASP A 55 -0.91 -14.38 -6.65
C ASP A 55 -2.29 -14.96 -6.34
N VAL A 56 -3.09 -15.20 -7.39
CA VAL A 56 -4.45 -15.72 -7.30
C VAL A 56 -4.54 -16.94 -8.21
N ASP A 57 -4.66 -18.12 -7.62
CA ASP A 57 -4.74 -19.40 -8.33
C ASP A 57 -3.62 -19.58 -9.36
N GLY A 58 -2.40 -19.14 -9.03
CA GLY A 58 -1.23 -19.22 -9.90
C GLY A 58 -1.17 -18.13 -10.99
N LYS A 59 -2.05 -17.13 -10.93
CA LYS A 59 -2.06 -15.97 -11.83
C LYS A 59 -1.58 -14.73 -11.08
N ALA A 60 -0.68 -13.98 -11.72
CA ALA A 60 -0.31 -12.66 -11.24
C ALA A 60 -1.39 -11.63 -11.61
N ILE A 61 -2.06 -11.05 -10.62
CA ILE A 61 -3.05 -9.98 -10.79
C ILE A 61 -2.48 -8.69 -10.22
N GLN A 62 -2.39 -7.65 -11.05
CA GLN A 62 -2.07 -6.31 -10.57
C GLN A 62 -3.28 -5.71 -9.84
N ALA A 63 -3.07 -5.24 -8.62
CA ALA A 63 -4.07 -4.54 -7.84
C ALA A 63 -3.57 -3.12 -7.48
N THR A 64 -4.45 -2.13 -7.59
CA THR A 64 -4.21 -0.78 -7.10
C THR A 64 -5.29 -0.42 -6.09
N VAL A 65 -4.88 -0.10 -4.88
CA VAL A 65 -5.76 0.30 -3.78
C VAL A 65 -5.53 1.77 -3.50
N THR A 66 -6.57 2.59 -3.62
CA THR A 66 -6.53 4.02 -3.30
C THR A 66 -7.55 4.33 -2.21
N THR A 67 -7.07 4.80 -1.06
CA THR A 67 -7.93 5.23 0.05
C THR A 67 -8.14 6.74 0.01
N GLY A 68 -9.36 7.15 -0.29
CA GLY A 68 -9.75 8.56 -0.29
C GLY A 68 -9.79 9.16 1.12
N VAL A 69 -9.74 10.49 1.20
CA VAL A 69 -9.83 11.24 2.47
C VAL A 69 -11.15 11.04 3.21
N SER A 70 -12.21 10.63 2.49
CA SER A 70 -13.52 10.29 3.05
C SER A 70 -13.59 8.87 3.62
N GLY A 71 -12.49 8.10 3.58
CA GLY A 71 -12.48 6.69 3.97
C GLY A 71 -13.05 5.75 2.91
N VAL A 72 -13.37 6.25 1.71
CA VAL A 72 -13.76 5.41 0.57
C VAL A 72 -12.53 4.73 -0.01
N MET A 73 -12.58 3.41 -0.14
CA MET A 73 -11.51 2.61 -0.73
C MET A 73 -11.85 2.25 -2.18
N ASN A 74 -10.96 2.58 -3.10
CA ASN A 74 -11.07 2.21 -4.51
C ASN A 74 -10.07 1.09 -4.79
N ILE A 75 -10.55 -0.05 -5.27
CA ILE A 75 -9.73 -1.21 -5.59
C ILE A 75 -9.84 -1.47 -7.09
N ALA A 76 -8.74 -1.35 -7.80
CA ALA A 76 -8.63 -1.63 -9.22
C ALA A 76 -7.82 -2.92 -9.43
N LEU A 77 -8.45 -3.94 -9.98
CA LEU A 77 -7.86 -5.26 -10.23
C LEU A 77 -7.59 -5.46 -11.72
N GLY A 78 -6.52 -6.17 -12.06
CA GLY A 78 -6.20 -6.58 -13.43
C GLY A 78 -5.99 -5.43 -14.41
N ASP A 79 -6.20 -5.72 -15.69
CA ASP A 79 -6.02 -4.75 -16.77
C ASP A 79 -7.07 -3.64 -16.74
N GLN A 80 -6.59 -2.41 -16.53
CA GLN A 80 -7.43 -1.21 -16.46
C GLN A 80 -7.78 -0.62 -17.84
N HIS A 81 -7.22 -1.17 -18.92
CA HIS A 81 -7.51 -0.77 -20.30
C HIS A 81 -8.64 -1.60 -20.95
N ALA A 82 -9.03 -2.71 -20.33
CA ALA A 82 -10.16 -3.52 -20.76
C ALA A 82 -11.51 -2.83 -20.47
N THR A 83 -12.62 -3.42 -20.94
CA THR A 83 -13.97 -3.05 -20.47
C THR A 83 -14.10 -3.39 -19.00
N LEU A 84 -14.60 -2.47 -18.18
CA LEU A 84 -14.54 -2.55 -16.72
C LEU A 84 -15.92 -2.73 -16.11
N ALA A 85 -16.02 -3.67 -15.18
CA ALA A 85 -17.14 -3.84 -14.27
C ALA A 85 -16.85 -3.10 -12.95
N TYR A 86 -17.90 -2.56 -12.36
CA TYR A 86 -17.85 -1.83 -11.10
C TYR A 86 -18.78 -2.47 -10.08
N TYR A 87 -18.26 -2.74 -8.89
CA TYR A 87 -19.01 -3.34 -7.79
C TYR A 87 -18.86 -2.45 -6.56
N ASN A 88 -19.98 -2.00 -6.00
CA ASN A 88 -20.01 -1.17 -4.81
C ASN A 88 -20.31 -2.03 -3.58
N LEU A 89 -19.41 -2.03 -2.59
CA LEU A 89 -19.54 -2.76 -1.34
C LEU A 89 -19.32 -1.81 -0.16
N GLY A 90 -20.40 -1.25 0.39
CA GLY A 90 -20.30 -0.29 1.49
C GLY A 90 -19.51 0.95 1.08
N ASN A 91 -18.39 1.22 1.75
CA ASN A 91 -17.46 2.31 1.43
C ASN A 91 -16.39 1.91 0.39
N MET A 92 -16.55 0.78 -0.30
CA MET A 92 -15.59 0.27 -1.27
C MET A 92 -16.14 0.25 -2.68
N ILE A 93 -15.29 0.61 -3.64
CA ILE A 93 -15.57 0.52 -5.07
C ILE A 93 -14.53 -0.42 -5.66
N ILE A 94 -14.98 -1.57 -6.15
CA ILE A 94 -14.14 -2.58 -6.79
C ILE A 94 -14.32 -2.46 -8.29
N LYS A 95 -13.22 -2.30 -9.00
CA LYS A 95 -13.14 -2.17 -10.45
C LYS A 95 -12.30 -3.31 -11.00
N ALA A 96 -12.87 -4.11 -11.89
CA ALA A 96 -12.20 -5.25 -12.49
C ALA A 96 -12.56 -5.38 -13.98
N PRO A 97 -11.74 -6.06 -14.82
CA PRO A 97 -12.14 -6.41 -16.18
C PRO A 97 -13.47 -7.15 -16.18
N ALA A 98 -14.33 -6.84 -17.14
CA ALA A 98 -15.64 -7.49 -17.30
C ALA A 98 -15.52 -9.01 -17.51
N SER A 99 -14.38 -9.49 -18.01
CA SER A 99 -14.08 -10.91 -18.20
C SER A 99 -13.52 -11.60 -16.96
N MET A 100 -13.16 -10.85 -15.91
CA MET A 100 -12.60 -11.42 -14.69
C MET A 100 -13.69 -12.18 -13.92
N SER A 101 -13.38 -13.41 -13.51
CA SER A 101 -14.35 -14.24 -12.81
C SER A 101 -14.62 -13.72 -11.39
N LEU A 102 -15.83 -13.95 -10.89
CA LEU A 102 -16.17 -13.64 -9.50
C LEU A 102 -15.20 -14.27 -8.49
N ASN A 103 -14.73 -15.49 -8.78
CA ASN A 103 -13.79 -16.20 -7.93
C ASN A 103 -12.43 -15.50 -7.89
N ASP A 104 -11.88 -15.11 -9.05
CA ASP A 104 -10.62 -14.38 -9.12
C ASP A 104 -10.73 -13.01 -8.43
N ILE A 105 -11.88 -12.33 -8.58
CA ILE A 105 -12.13 -11.05 -7.91
C ILE A 105 -12.15 -11.22 -6.38
N ASN A 106 -12.97 -12.14 -5.86
CA ASN A 106 -13.08 -12.35 -4.41
C ASN A 106 -11.78 -12.91 -3.80
N ALA A 107 -11.04 -13.74 -4.55
CA ALA A 107 -9.71 -14.19 -4.14
C ALA A 107 -8.71 -13.03 -4.08
N SER A 108 -8.75 -12.10 -5.04
CA SER A 108 -7.94 -10.89 -5.02
C SER A 108 -8.27 -10.01 -3.81
N LEU A 109 -9.56 -9.85 -3.47
CA LEU A 109 -9.98 -9.10 -2.29
C LEU A 109 -9.44 -9.74 -1.00
N ARG A 110 -9.52 -11.06 -0.87
CA ARG A 110 -8.93 -11.79 0.27
C ARG A 110 -7.40 -11.64 0.34
N ALA A 111 -6.71 -11.69 -0.79
CA ALA A 111 -5.26 -11.47 -0.87
C ALA A 111 -4.86 -10.03 -0.50
N LEU A 112 -5.78 -9.08 -0.63
CA LEU A 112 -5.64 -7.69 -0.16
C LEU A 112 -6.07 -7.51 1.31
N GLU A 113 -6.40 -8.59 2.02
CA GLU A 113 -6.92 -8.57 3.40
C GLU A 113 -8.24 -7.80 3.53
N VAL A 114 -9.03 -7.74 2.45
CA VAL A 114 -10.38 -7.16 2.46
C VAL A 114 -11.38 -8.26 2.80
N SER A 115 -12.05 -8.12 3.96
CA SER A 115 -12.99 -9.12 4.48
C SER A 115 -14.32 -9.19 3.73
N ASN A 116 -14.63 -8.19 2.91
CA ASN A 116 -15.87 -8.17 2.13
C ASN A 116 -15.68 -8.86 0.79
N GLU A 117 -16.68 -9.66 0.42
CA GLU A 117 -16.75 -10.34 -0.87
C GLU A 117 -17.90 -9.77 -1.71
N ILE A 118 -17.73 -9.80 -3.03
CA ILE A 118 -18.79 -9.46 -3.95
C ILE A 118 -19.81 -10.61 -3.94
N PRO A 119 -21.08 -10.33 -3.61
CA PRO A 119 -22.12 -11.35 -3.67
C PRO A 119 -22.37 -11.81 -5.11
N ALA A 120 -22.62 -13.10 -5.30
CA ALA A 120 -22.88 -13.67 -6.63
C ALA A 120 -24.03 -12.97 -7.37
N VAL A 121 -25.08 -12.57 -6.66
CA VAL A 121 -26.20 -11.83 -7.23
C VAL A 121 -25.75 -10.46 -7.77
N SER A 122 -24.95 -9.72 -7.00
CA SER A 122 -24.42 -8.42 -7.45
C SER A 122 -23.55 -8.59 -8.69
N TYR A 123 -22.73 -9.64 -8.72
CA TYR A 123 -21.90 -9.94 -9.88
C TYR A 123 -22.75 -10.19 -11.12
N VAL A 124 -23.71 -11.11 -11.06
CA VAL A 124 -24.56 -11.47 -12.20
C VAL A 124 -25.36 -10.27 -12.71
N MET A 125 -25.89 -9.44 -11.80
CA MET A 125 -26.64 -8.24 -12.18
C MET A 125 -25.76 -7.24 -12.93
N THR A 126 -24.56 -6.93 -12.41
CA THR A 126 -23.61 -6.04 -13.09
C THR A 126 -23.25 -6.57 -14.48
N GLN A 127 -22.94 -7.87 -14.61
CA GLN A 127 -22.62 -8.47 -15.91
C GLN A 127 -23.79 -8.41 -16.89
N ALA A 128 -25.01 -8.67 -16.41
CA ALA A 128 -26.21 -8.59 -17.24
C ALA A 128 -26.48 -7.16 -17.74
N GLU A 129 -26.27 -6.15 -16.89
CA GLU A 129 -26.39 -4.75 -17.30
C GLU A 129 -25.36 -4.32 -18.33
N MET A 130 -24.12 -4.80 -18.21
CA MET A 130 -23.06 -4.53 -19.18
C MET A 130 -23.37 -5.15 -20.55
N ASN A 131 -23.90 -6.37 -20.57
CA ASN A 131 -24.29 -7.05 -21.80
C ASN A 131 -25.47 -6.39 -22.51
N LYS A 132 -26.32 -5.65 -21.81
CA LYS A 132 -27.42 -4.86 -22.41
C LYS A 132 -26.96 -3.58 -23.08
N LYS A 133 -25.76 -3.10 -22.72
CA LYS A 133 -25.19 -1.82 -23.21
C LYS A 133 -24.19 -2.02 -24.37
N SER A 134 -23.89 -3.27 -24.71
CA SER A 134 -23.01 -3.65 -25.84
C SER A 134 -23.86 -3.93 -27.07
#